data_AF-B0EFR8-F1
#
_entry.id   AF-B0EFR8-F1
#
_cell.length_a   1.000
_cell.length_b   1.000
_cell.length_c   1.000
_cell.angle_alpha   90.00
_cell.angle_beta   90.00
_cell.angle_gamma   90.00
#
_symmetry.space_group_name_H-M   'P 1'
#
loop_
_entity.id
_entity.type
_entity.pdbx_description
1 polymer ?
#
loop_
_entity_poly.entity_id
_entity_poly.type
_entity_poly.pdbx_seq_one_letter_code
_entity_poly.pdbx_strand_id
1 'polypeptide(L)'
;MIKKKYYDSFLFTPENINLVFDESKLIEEPKKKEGESTILFADFECFTNSDYHKPFCIIVMDVNGIWKKFYGINCASKFIEYIQTIKSPLCYFHNLGYDGRFLAKYGIIDIIEKGKMIYKMTIKINGKKIVFKDTLALIPTSISKFKQFFKLEGDYEKEIFPYNYYNEETMQIGVINNCWNKEVPHWSSDMIYQFKENINKTHCKIDDNHFNTEKYCEYYCLRDVMVLREGFLKYREMVKNNLKLDCTDYTTLSSLAYNFFKINCFTKDMLFEYTGNVREYIKKAIYGGRNMTGENKKHYVVGQIVDFDACSLYPSAVARLFLPSGVPRVMNKPIEWYLEHLMKEQQYETTQYRFISYFIVTIEIT
;
A
#
# COMPACT_ATOMS: atom_id res chain seq x y z
N MET A 1 -6.66 -16.77 -20.19
CA MET A 1 -5.89 -17.67 -19.29
C MET A 1 -6.68 -18.05 -18.04
N ILE A 2 -7.85 -17.44 -17.81
CA ILE A 2 -8.80 -17.83 -16.77
C ILE A 2 -9.73 -18.93 -17.30
N LYS A 3 -10.00 -19.96 -16.47
CA LYS A 3 -11.08 -20.92 -16.76
C LYS A 3 -12.40 -20.21 -16.53
N LYS A 4 -13.13 -19.91 -17.61
CA LYS A 4 -14.44 -19.27 -17.56
C LYS A 4 -15.53 -20.29 -17.80
N LYS A 5 -16.67 -20.08 -17.16
CA LYS A 5 -17.89 -20.79 -17.50
C LYS A 5 -18.97 -19.78 -17.81
N TYR A 6 -19.41 -19.77 -19.06
CA TYR A 6 -20.56 -18.99 -19.47
C TYR A 6 -21.79 -19.88 -19.25
N TYR A 7 -22.69 -19.43 -18.37
CA TYR A 7 -23.93 -20.13 -18.08
C TYR A 7 -24.98 -19.67 -19.09
N ASP A 8 -24.80 -20.02 -20.37
CA ASP A 8 -25.87 -19.88 -21.36
C ASP A 8 -26.79 -21.08 -21.27
N SER A 9 -28.02 -20.83 -20.85
CA SER A 9 -29.03 -21.86 -20.80
C SER A 9 -30.40 -21.23 -20.99
N PHE A 10 -31.27 -21.93 -21.70
CA PHE A 10 -32.70 -21.61 -21.80
C PHE A 10 -33.38 -21.54 -20.42
N LEU A 11 -32.74 -22.10 -19.38
CA LEU A 11 -33.18 -22.06 -17.99
C LEU A 11 -33.16 -20.64 -17.39
N PHE A 12 -32.43 -19.70 -17.99
CA PHE A 12 -32.35 -18.32 -17.54
C PHE A 12 -33.03 -17.40 -18.55
N THR A 13 -34.33 -17.17 -18.35
CA THR A 13 -35.11 -16.26 -19.21
C THR A 13 -34.73 -14.82 -18.87
N PRO A 14 -34.38 -13.98 -19.85
CA PRO A 14 -33.91 -12.65 -19.55
C PRO A 14 -35.10 -11.71 -19.27
N GLU A 15 -35.48 -11.58 -18.01
CA GLU A 15 -36.30 -10.47 -17.51
C GLU A 15 -35.40 -9.29 -17.10
N ASN A 16 -35.86 -8.05 -17.26
CA ASN A 16 -35.09 -6.83 -16.98
C ASN A 16 -33.72 -6.72 -17.69
N ILE A 17 -33.64 -7.18 -18.95
CA ILE A 17 -32.45 -7.07 -19.83
C ILE A 17 -31.79 -5.70 -19.73
N ASN A 18 -32.58 -4.63 -19.86
CA ASN A 18 -32.02 -3.28 -19.95
C ASN A 18 -31.18 -2.93 -18.72
N LEU A 19 -31.67 -3.21 -17.50
CA LEU A 19 -30.92 -2.88 -16.28
C LEU A 19 -29.60 -3.67 -16.18
N VAL A 20 -29.63 -4.98 -16.44
CA VAL A 20 -28.41 -5.80 -16.34
C VAL A 20 -27.39 -5.46 -17.42
N PHE A 21 -27.83 -5.10 -18.63
CA PHE A 21 -26.94 -4.66 -19.70
C PHE A 21 -26.39 -3.24 -19.46
N ASP A 22 -27.23 -2.29 -19.03
CA ASP A 22 -26.84 -0.90 -18.77
C ASP A 22 -25.83 -0.79 -17.62
N GLU A 23 -25.94 -1.68 -16.62
CA GLU A 23 -25.02 -1.71 -15.47
C GLU A 23 -23.85 -2.70 -15.64
N SER A 24 -23.68 -3.30 -16.82
CA SER A 24 -22.55 -4.18 -17.15
C SER A 24 -21.73 -3.60 -18.29
N LYS A 25 -20.44 -3.34 -18.05
CA LYS A 25 -19.53 -2.84 -19.09
C LYS A 25 -18.40 -3.82 -19.33
N LEU A 26 -18.00 -4.02 -20.59
CA LEU A 26 -16.78 -4.77 -20.90
C LEU A 26 -15.56 -4.02 -20.36
N ILE A 27 -14.66 -4.74 -19.71
CA ILE A 27 -13.42 -4.18 -19.20
C ILE A 27 -12.51 -3.79 -20.37
N GLU A 28 -12.16 -2.51 -20.45
CA GLU A 28 -11.28 -1.94 -21.48
C GLU A 28 -9.85 -1.76 -20.98
N GLU A 29 -8.87 -1.76 -21.89
CA GLU A 29 -7.49 -1.46 -21.53
C GLU A 29 -7.35 -0.06 -20.91
N PRO A 30 -6.44 0.11 -19.92
CA PRO A 30 -6.22 1.42 -19.33
C PRO A 30 -5.57 2.35 -20.35
N LYS A 31 -6.00 3.62 -20.38
CA LYS A 31 -5.32 4.66 -21.16
C LYS A 31 -3.91 4.86 -20.60
N LYS A 32 -2.90 4.89 -21.48
CA LYS A 32 -1.53 5.23 -21.08
C LYS A 32 -1.48 6.69 -20.63
N LYS A 33 -0.81 6.95 -19.51
CA LYS A 33 -0.48 8.32 -19.10
C LYS A 33 0.68 8.81 -19.96
N GLU A 34 0.53 10.00 -20.51
CA GLU A 34 1.60 10.69 -21.23
C GLU A 34 2.31 11.68 -20.29
N GLY A 35 3.63 11.77 -20.43
CA GLY A 35 4.47 12.74 -19.74
C GLY A 35 5.44 12.12 -18.73
N GLU A 36 6.63 12.70 -18.67
CA GLU A 36 7.66 12.32 -17.72
C GLU A 36 7.57 13.20 -16.47
N SER A 37 7.60 12.56 -15.29
CA SER A 37 7.62 13.26 -14.00
C SER A 37 9.02 13.21 -13.41
N THR A 38 9.45 14.31 -12.80
CA THR A 38 10.65 14.33 -11.97
C THR A 38 10.32 13.68 -10.65
N ILE A 39 10.88 12.49 -10.41
CA ILE A 39 10.63 11.69 -9.20
C ILE A 39 11.54 12.20 -8.08
N LEU A 40 10.92 12.43 -6.93
CA LEU A 40 11.58 12.89 -5.71
C LEU A 40 11.17 12.01 -4.54
N PHE A 41 12.02 11.90 -3.54
CA PHE A 41 11.76 11.22 -2.27
C PHE A 41 12.01 12.22 -1.16
N ALA A 42 11.12 12.29 -0.18
CA ALA A 42 11.26 13.24 0.91
C ALA A 42 10.74 12.66 2.21
N ASP A 43 11.21 13.26 3.30
CA ASP A 43 10.83 12.92 4.67
C ASP A 43 10.94 14.18 5.55
N PHE A 44 10.07 14.31 6.54
CA PHE A 44 10.09 15.41 7.50
C PHE A 44 10.51 14.93 8.89
N GLU A 45 11.32 15.74 9.55
CA GLU A 45 11.42 15.69 11.01
C GLU A 45 10.58 16.80 11.64
N CYS A 46 9.92 16.47 12.74
CA CYS A 46 8.99 17.36 13.42
C CYS A 46 9.10 17.26 14.94
N PHE A 47 8.72 18.33 15.62
CA PHE A 47 8.61 18.32 17.08
C PHE A 47 7.36 17.54 17.48
N THR A 48 7.51 16.62 18.42
CA THR A 48 6.45 15.77 18.98
C THR A 48 6.03 16.17 20.40
N ASN A 49 6.62 17.25 20.92
CA ASN A 49 6.49 17.68 22.31
C ASN A 49 5.21 18.48 22.63
N SER A 50 4.30 18.65 21.67
CA SER A 50 3.05 19.40 21.84
C SER A 50 1.89 18.68 21.15
N ASP A 51 0.65 19.11 21.44
CA ASP A 51 -0.57 18.55 20.85
C ASP A 51 -0.60 18.60 19.31
N TYR A 52 0.21 19.49 18.72
CA TYR A 52 0.38 19.61 17.28
C TYR A 52 1.83 19.42 16.88
N HIS A 53 2.08 18.50 15.96
CA HIS A 53 3.43 18.28 15.46
C HIS A 53 3.83 19.41 14.51
N LYS A 54 5.04 19.96 14.69
CA LYS A 54 5.56 21.07 13.89
C LYS A 54 6.79 20.62 13.10
N PRO A 55 6.79 20.66 11.76
CA PRO A 55 7.96 20.27 10.98
C PRO A 55 9.08 21.30 11.15
N PHE A 56 10.32 20.82 11.30
CA PHE A 56 11.50 21.68 11.43
C PHE A 56 12.65 21.28 10.51
N CYS A 57 12.60 20.08 9.91
CA CYS A 57 13.53 19.64 8.88
C CYS A 57 12.77 18.91 7.78
N ILE A 58 13.18 19.08 6.53
CA ILE A 58 12.84 18.19 5.43
C ILE A 58 14.05 17.98 4.57
N ILE A 59 14.27 16.72 4.20
CA ILE A 59 15.20 16.36 3.13
C ILE A 59 14.39 15.90 1.93
N VAL A 60 14.81 16.37 0.76
CA VAL A 60 14.30 15.90 -0.53
C VAL A 60 15.45 15.46 -1.40
N MET A 61 15.28 14.35 -2.09
CA MET A 61 16.29 13.73 -2.94
C MET A 61 15.68 13.29 -4.27
N ASP A 62 16.42 13.49 -5.37
CA ASP A 62 16.04 12.99 -6.68
C ASP A 62 16.50 11.53 -6.92
N VAL A 63 16.17 10.98 -8.08
CA VAL A 63 16.56 9.62 -8.47
C VAL A 63 18.06 9.42 -8.63
N ASN A 64 18.83 10.48 -8.85
CA ASN A 64 20.29 10.44 -9.02
C ASN A 64 21.02 10.59 -7.68
N GLY A 65 20.30 10.74 -6.57
CA GLY A 65 20.86 10.93 -5.25
C GLY A 65 21.23 12.39 -4.93
N ILE A 66 20.87 13.35 -5.79
CA ILE A 66 21.06 14.78 -5.50
C ILE A 66 19.99 15.20 -4.50
N TRP A 67 20.41 15.77 -3.37
CA TRP A 67 19.51 16.13 -2.29
C TRP A 67 19.65 17.57 -1.83
N LYS A 68 18.61 18.05 -1.15
CA LYS A 68 18.57 19.35 -0.46
C LYS A 68 17.94 19.18 0.91
N LYS A 69 18.49 19.89 1.89
CA LYS A 69 17.89 20.08 3.20
C LYS A 69 17.22 21.45 3.28
N PHE A 70 16.05 21.50 3.91
CA PHE A 70 15.46 22.74 4.40
C PHE A 70 15.26 22.62 5.91
N TYR A 71 15.94 23.48 6.68
CA TYR A 71 15.90 23.46 8.14
C TYR A 71 15.27 24.74 8.70
N GLY A 72 14.61 24.63 9.86
CA GLY A 72 13.87 25.70 10.53
C GLY A 72 12.35 25.50 10.49
N ILE A 73 11.61 26.28 11.29
CA ILE A 73 10.13 26.24 11.36
C ILE A 73 9.46 26.51 9.99
N ASN A 74 10.16 27.21 9.10
CA ASN A 74 9.71 27.51 7.74
C ASN A 74 10.16 26.45 6.71
N CYS A 75 10.64 25.27 7.13
CA CYS A 75 11.19 24.24 6.24
C CYS A 75 10.19 23.81 5.16
N ALA A 76 8.92 23.60 5.52
CA ALA A 76 7.87 23.23 4.57
C ALA A 76 7.65 24.31 3.49
N SER A 77 7.70 25.60 3.86
CA SER A 77 7.54 26.70 2.89
C SER A 77 8.71 26.75 1.92
N LYS A 78 9.95 26.66 2.43
CA LYS A 78 11.15 26.63 1.59
C LYS A 78 11.19 25.40 0.67
N PHE A 79 10.72 24.25 1.16
CA PHE A 79 10.56 23.05 0.34
C PHE A 79 9.56 23.26 -0.79
N ILE A 80 8.41 23.90 -0.52
CA ILE A 80 7.43 24.23 -1.56
C ILE A 80 7.99 25.23 -2.58
N GLU A 81 8.71 26.26 -2.15
CA GLU A 81 9.38 27.21 -3.06
C GLU A 81 10.35 26.47 -4.00
N TYR A 82 11.16 25.55 -3.46
CA TYR A 82 12.05 24.73 -4.26
C TYR A 82 11.29 23.80 -5.22
N ILE A 83 10.30 23.05 -4.75
CA ILE A 83 9.61 22.05 -5.57
C ILE A 83 8.82 22.69 -6.71
N GLN A 84 8.37 23.95 -6.55
CA GLN A 84 7.73 24.72 -7.62
C GLN A 84 8.67 25.00 -8.81
N THR A 85 10.00 25.04 -8.59
CA THR A 85 10.99 25.23 -9.66
C THR A 85 11.09 24.02 -10.59
N ILE A 86 10.62 22.85 -10.16
CA ILE A 86 10.70 21.59 -10.90
C ILE A 86 9.53 21.51 -11.89
N LYS A 87 9.76 21.11 -13.15
CA LYS A 87 8.76 21.14 -14.23
C LYS A 87 7.50 20.31 -13.91
N SER A 88 7.68 19.06 -13.49
CA SER A 88 6.60 18.11 -13.20
C SER A 88 6.95 17.27 -11.97
N PRO A 89 6.88 17.83 -10.74
CA PRO A 89 7.33 17.14 -9.53
C PRO A 89 6.34 16.05 -9.10
N LEU A 90 6.85 14.83 -8.93
CA LEU A 90 6.19 13.70 -8.29
C LEU A 90 7.01 13.29 -7.07
N CYS A 91 6.58 13.71 -5.90
CA CYS A 91 7.32 13.51 -4.65
C CYS A 91 6.69 12.39 -3.81
N TYR A 92 7.53 11.47 -3.38
CA TYR A 92 7.14 10.32 -2.58
C TYR A 92 7.51 10.53 -1.12
N PHE A 93 6.56 10.25 -0.25
CA PHE A 93 6.74 10.11 1.20
C PHE A 93 6.46 8.66 1.59
N HIS A 94 7.02 8.20 2.70
CA HIS A 94 6.65 6.89 3.26
C HIS A 94 5.70 7.10 4.42
N ASN A 95 4.42 6.76 4.23
CA ASN A 95 3.30 7.22 5.04
C ASN A 95 2.95 8.70 4.80
N LEU A 96 2.63 9.03 3.54
CA LEU A 96 2.18 10.38 3.13
C LEU A 96 1.04 10.95 4.00
N GLY A 97 0.23 10.09 4.61
CA GLY A 97 -0.77 10.54 5.58
C GLY A 97 -0.18 11.46 6.64
N TYR A 98 0.99 11.15 7.17
CA TYR A 98 1.64 11.95 8.21
C TYR A 98 2.22 13.24 7.61
N ASP A 99 3.23 13.11 6.76
CA ASP A 99 3.98 14.25 6.20
C ASP A 99 3.15 15.17 5.31
N GLY A 100 2.23 14.59 4.54
CA GLY A 100 1.34 15.33 3.65
C GLY A 100 0.47 16.33 4.40
N ARG A 101 0.17 16.10 5.69
CA ARG A 101 -0.61 17.06 6.48
C ARG A 101 0.13 18.37 6.72
N PHE A 102 1.46 18.37 6.77
CA PHE A 102 2.26 19.60 6.82
C PHE A 102 2.15 20.43 5.53
N LEU A 103 1.81 19.76 4.42
CA LEU A 103 1.70 20.36 3.08
C LEU A 103 0.26 20.69 2.67
N ALA A 104 -0.74 20.18 3.41
CA ALA A 104 -2.16 20.40 3.12
C ALA A 104 -2.54 21.89 3.05
N LYS A 105 -1.87 22.73 3.85
CA LYS A 105 -2.10 24.18 3.90
C LYS A 105 -1.79 24.92 2.59
N TYR A 106 -1.08 24.30 1.64
CA TYR A 106 -0.71 24.91 0.35
C TYR A 106 -1.74 24.68 -0.78
N GLY A 107 -2.97 24.29 -0.44
CA GLY A 107 -4.11 24.24 -1.37
C GLY A 107 -4.26 22.89 -2.09
N ILE A 108 -4.90 21.94 -1.42
CA ILE A 108 -5.26 20.63 -1.98
C ILE A 108 -6.30 20.80 -3.09
N ILE A 109 -6.07 20.19 -4.25
CA ILE A 109 -7.01 20.16 -5.38
C ILE A 109 -7.51 18.75 -5.72
N ASP A 110 -6.83 17.71 -5.24
CA ASP A 110 -7.19 16.30 -5.46
C ASP A 110 -6.55 15.43 -4.36
N ILE A 111 -7.30 14.49 -3.82
CA ILE A 111 -6.84 13.58 -2.76
C ILE A 111 -7.43 12.19 -2.97
N ILE A 112 -6.61 11.16 -2.77
CA ILE A 112 -7.03 9.76 -2.75
C ILE A 112 -6.67 9.19 -1.37
N GLU A 113 -7.69 8.87 -0.58
CA GLU A 113 -7.55 8.42 0.79
C GLU A 113 -8.44 7.21 1.11
N LYS A 114 -8.08 6.48 2.17
CA LYS A 114 -8.89 5.42 2.75
C LYS A 114 -8.75 5.45 4.27
N GLY A 115 -9.80 5.86 4.96
CA GLY A 115 -9.76 6.08 6.40
C GLY A 115 -8.72 7.15 6.73
N LYS A 116 -7.71 6.81 7.55
CA LYS A 116 -6.65 7.75 7.95
C LYS A 116 -5.48 7.86 6.96
N MET A 117 -5.39 6.93 5.99
CA MET A 117 -4.29 6.86 5.04
C MET A 117 -4.54 7.76 3.83
N ILE A 118 -3.54 8.56 3.46
CA ILE A 118 -3.55 9.37 2.22
C ILE A 118 -2.61 8.69 1.24
N TYR A 119 -3.12 8.15 0.14
CA TYR A 119 -2.30 7.46 -0.86
C TYR A 119 -1.75 8.41 -1.93
N LYS A 120 -2.49 9.48 -2.22
CA LYS A 120 -2.09 10.55 -3.13
C LYS A 120 -2.69 11.86 -2.67
N MET A 121 -1.91 12.92 -2.73
CA MET A 121 -2.37 14.28 -2.51
C MET A 121 -1.79 15.17 -3.62
N THR A 122 -2.63 15.97 -4.27
CA THR A 122 -2.20 16.94 -5.27
C THR A 122 -2.52 18.33 -4.73
N ILE A 123 -1.50 19.19 -4.68
CA ILE A 123 -1.68 20.60 -4.34
C ILE A 123 -1.50 21.48 -5.58
N LYS A 124 -2.10 22.67 -5.55
CA LYS A 124 -1.88 23.70 -6.57
C LYS A 124 -1.54 25.04 -5.93
N ILE A 125 -0.33 25.52 -6.19
CA ILE A 125 0.17 26.79 -5.66
C ILE A 125 0.82 27.60 -6.80
N ASN A 126 0.47 28.89 -6.91
CA ASN A 126 0.91 29.80 -7.98
C ASN A 126 0.74 29.21 -9.40
N GLY A 127 -0.40 28.55 -9.64
CA GLY A 127 -0.69 27.88 -10.92
C GLY A 127 0.02 26.53 -11.12
N LYS A 128 1.02 26.19 -10.31
CA LYS A 128 1.81 24.96 -10.40
C LYS A 128 1.12 23.81 -9.67
N LYS A 129 1.01 22.65 -10.32
CA LYS A 129 0.55 21.39 -9.71
C LYS A 129 1.74 20.60 -9.18
N ILE A 130 1.62 20.10 -7.94
CA ILE A 130 2.61 19.22 -7.31
C ILE A 130 1.87 17.97 -6.84
N VAL A 131 2.40 16.80 -7.19
CA VAL A 131 1.79 15.51 -6.83
C VAL A 131 2.63 14.84 -5.77
N PHE A 132 2.00 14.47 -4.67
CA PHE A 132 2.57 13.65 -3.61
C PHE A 132 1.95 12.26 -3.64
N LYS A 133 2.76 11.23 -3.44
CA LYS A 133 2.32 9.83 -3.35
C LYS A 133 2.92 9.12 -2.15
N ASP A 134 2.16 8.15 -1.65
CA ASP A 134 2.58 7.29 -0.57
C ASP A 134 3.29 6.05 -1.09
N THR A 135 4.55 5.85 -0.68
CA THR A 135 5.27 4.60 -0.98
C THR A 135 4.75 3.45 -0.14
N LEU A 136 4.22 3.67 1.07
CA LEU A 136 3.67 2.62 1.92
C LEU A 136 2.45 1.95 1.28
N ALA A 137 1.70 2.70 0.48
CA ALA A 137 0.59 2.17 -0.31
C ALA A 137 1.01 1.22 -1.45
N LEU A 138 2.27 1.32 -1.91
CA LEU A 138 2.86 0.45 -2.94
C LEU A 138 3.70 -0.68 -2.31
N ILE A 139 4.40 -0.38 -1.22
CA ILE A 139 5.33 -1.25 -0.51
C ILE A 139 4.90 -1.27 0.97
N PRO A 140 3.95 -2.14 1.36
CA PRO A 140 3.31 -2.12 2.67
C PRO A 140 4.20 -2.73 3.77
N THR A 141 5.38 -2.15 3.98
CA THR A 141 6.35 -2.52 5.02
C THR A 141 7.15 -1.29 5.44
N SER A 142 7.77 -1.30 6.62
CA SER A 142 8.57 -0.17 7.10
C SER A 142 9.87 0.01 6.30
N ILE A 143 10.37 1.26 6.20
CA ILE A 143 11.67 1.58 5.59
C ILE A 143 12.81 0.72 6.19
N SER A 144 12.81 0.51 7.51
CA SER A 144 13.80 -0.33 8.19
C SER A 144 13.91 -1.76 7.65
N LYS A 145 12.85 -2.28 7.02
CA LYS A 145 12.83 -3.61 6.39
C LYS A 145 13.27 -3.60 4.93
N PHE A 146 13.43 -2.44 4.29
CA PHE A 146 13.76 -2.33 2.86
C PHE A 146 15.09 -3.00 2.53
N LYS A 147 16.11 -2.87 3.40
CA LYS A 147 17.40 -3.55 3.22
C LYS A 147 17.21 -5.06 3.03
N GLN A 148 16.49 -5.70 3.93
CA GLN A 148 16.24 -7.15 3.89
C GLN A 148 15.31 -7.53 2.72
N PHE A 149 14.24 -6.77 2.51
CA PHE A 149 13.23 -7.04 1.49
C PHE A 149 13.80 -6.97 0.07
N PHE A 150 14.61 -5.94 -0.20
CA PHE A 150 15.15 -5.67 -1.53
C PHE A 150 16.60 -6.10 -1.69
N LYS A 151 17.22 -6.67 -0.65
CA LYS A 151 18.62 -7.07 -0.59
C LYS A 151 19.54 -5.92 -1.02
N LEU A 152 19.30 -4.74 -0.46
CA LEU A 152 20.08 -3.54 -0.77
C LEU A 152 21.52 -3.69 -0.25
N GLU A 153 22.49 -3.25 -1.05
CA GLU A 153 23.91 -3.24 -0.70
C GLU A 153 24.22 -2.12 0.31
N GLY A 154 25.28 -2.30 1.11
CA GLY A 154 25.76 -1.32 2.08
C GLY A 154 25.25 -1.53 3.51
N ASP A 155 25.89 -0.85 4.46
CA ASP A 155 25.55 -0.92 5.87
C ASP A 155 24.66 0.25 6.28
N TYR A 156 23.37 -0.06 6.46
CA TYR A 156 22.40 0.83 7.08
C TYR A 156 22.39 0.56 8.58
N GLU A 157 22.91 1.51 9.35
CA GLU A 157 22.87 1.45 10.82
C GLU A 157 21.44 1.58 11.34
N LYS A 158 21.22 1.20 12.61
CA LYS A 158 19.94 1.44 13.27
C LYS A 158 19.68 2.94 13.44
N GLU A 159 18.43 3.33 13.28
CA GLU A 159 17.94 4.67 13.59
C GLU A 159 17.97 4.88 15.11
N ILE A 160 18.72 5.88 15.57
CA ILE A 160 18.85 6.26 16.99
C ILE A 160 18.75 7.77 17.05
N PHE A 161 17.52 8.26 17.10
CA PHE A 161 17.21 9.68 17.05
C PHE A 161 16.34 10.08 18.25
N PRO A 162 16.73 11.08 19.06
CA PRO A 162 16.01 11.44 20.29
C PRO A 162 14.82 12.36 19.98
N TYR A 163 13.73 11.83 19.41
CA TYR A 163 12.60 12.63 18.92
C TYR A 163 12.01 13.59 19.97
N ASN A 164 11.84 13.14 21.20
CA ASN A 164 11.23 13.92 22.28
C ASN A 164 12.17 14.97 22.87
N TYR A 165 13.45 14.96 22.48
CA TYR A 165 14.41 16.00 22.83
C TYR A 165 14.30 17.25 21.93
N TYR A 166 13.98 17.05 20.64
CA TYR A 166 13.96 18.13 19.65
C TYR A 166 12.77 19.07 19.89
N ASN A 167 13.08 20.36 20.01
CA ASN A 167 12.13 21.46 20.14
C ASN A 167 12.75 22.78 19.65
N GLU A 168 11.99 23.88 19.74
CA GLU A 168 12.43 25.20 19.24
C GLU A 168 13.74 25.69 19.90
N GLU A 169 14.01 25.32 21.15
CA GLU A 169 15.22 25.70 21.90
C GLU A 169 16.42 24.80 21.57
N THR A 170 16.18 23.50 21.36
CA THR A 170 17.23 22.48 21.18
C THR A 170 17.53 22.18 19.72
N MET A 171 16.79 22.73 18.76
CA MET A 171 16.98 22.37 17.35
C MET A 171 18.31 22.85 16.75
N GLN A 172 19.01 23.80 17.37
CA GLN A 172 20.31 24.28 16.86
C GLN A 172 21.50 23.62 17.57
N ILE A 173 21.46 23.60 18.90
CA ILE A 173 22.50 23.02 19.75
C ILE A 173 21.80 22.19 20.83
N GLY A 174 22.24 20.94 20.99
CA GLY A 174 21.75 20.03 22.01
C GLY A 174 22.81 19.69 23.04
N VAL A 175 22.36 19.24 24.20
CA VAL A 175 23.18 18.67 25.27
C VAL A 175 23.23 17.16 25.08
N ILE A 176 24.43 16.59 25.05
CA ILE A 176 24.66 15.16 24.82
C ILE A 176 24.08 14.33 25.95
N ASN A 177 24.38 14.69 27.20
CA ASN A 177 23.92 13.92 28.35
C ASN A 177 22.42 14.14 28.58
N ASN A 178 21.71 13.05 28.86
CA ASN A 178 20.30 13.05 29.26
C ASN A 178 19.29 13.46 28.17
N CYS A 179 19.71 13.71 26.92
CA CYS A 179 18.78 14.05 25.84
C CYS A 179 17.75 12.94 25.58
N TRP A 180 18.09 11.68 25.87
CA TRP A 180 17.22 10.51 25.73
C TRP A 180 16.21 10.33 26.87
N ASN A 181 16.26 11.12 27.94
CA ASN A 181 15.46 10.86 29.15
C ASN A 181 13.95 10.94 28.94
N LYS A 182 13.50 11.60 27.86
CA LYS A 182 12.08 11.72 27.51
C LYS A 182 11.63 10.73 26.45
N GLU A 183 12.52 9.87 25.96
CA GLU A 183 12.20 8.93 24.89
C GLU A 183 11.29 7.80 25.37
N VAL A 184 10.33 7.43 24.53
CA VAL A 184 9.36 6.36 24.80
C VAL A 184 9.33 5.40 23.62
N PRO A 185 9.75 4.13 23.78
CA PRO A 185 10.27 3.52 25.01
C PRO A 185 11.62 4.11 25.46
N HIS A 186 11.92 4.00 26.75
CA HIS A 186 13.21 4.44 27.30
C HIS A 186 14.36 3.73 26.60
N TRP A 187 15.41 4.50 26.29
CA TRP A 187 16.59 3.95 25.64
C TRP A 187 17.37 3.00 26.56
N SER A 188 17.85 1.90 25.99
CA SER A 188 18.77 0.98 26.65
C SER A 188 20.19 1.58 26.72
N SER A 189 21.03 1.01 27.58
CA SER A 189 22.46 1.36 27.65
C SER A 189 23.14 1.29 26.28
N ASP A 190 22.79 0.29 25.48
CA ASP A 190 23.38 0.07 24.15
C ASP A 190 22.95 1.15 23.15
N MET A 191 21.69 1.59 23.19
CA MET A 191 21.22 2.71 22.37
C MET A 191 21.90 4.02 22.76
N ILE A 192 22.06 4.27 24.07
CA ILE A 192 22.75 5.47 24.57
C ILE A 192 24.23 5.47 24.16
N TYR A 193 24.89 4.32 24.27
CA TYR A 193 26.28 4.16 23.82
C TYR A 193 26.39 4.42 22.31
N GLN A 194 25.54 3.79 21.50
CA GLN A 194 25.55 3.96 20.06
C GLN A 194 25.20 5.38 19.62
N PHE A 195 24.29 6.07 20.33
CA PHE A 195 24.00 7.49 20.09
C PHE A 195 25.25 8.36 20.24
N LYS A 196 26.02 8.18 21.32
CA LYS A 196 27.27 8.90 21.57
C LYS A 196 28.32 8.59 20.51
N GLU A 197 28.45 7.33 20.11
CA GLU A 197 29.32 6.93 18.99
C GLU A 197 28.90 7.59 17.67
N ASN A 198 27.60 7.63 17.38
CA ASN A 198 27.08 8.27 16.17
C ASN A 198 27.37 9.78 16.17
N ILE A 199 27.27 10.47 17.31
CA ILE A 199 27.65 11.90 17.42
C ILE A 199 29.12 12.12 17.04
N ASN A 200 30.02 11.25 17.51
CA ASN A 200 31.44 11.32 17.20
C ASN A 200 31.70 11.02 15.72
N LYS A 201 31.13 9.92 15.21
CA LYS A 201 31.30 9.43 13.83
C LYS A 201 30.79 10.43 12.78
N THR A 202 29.73 11.15 13.10
CA THR A 202 29.10 12.12 12.19
C THR A 202 29.69 13.52 12.30
N HIS A 203 30.74 13.71 13.10
CA HIS A 203 31.35 15.01 13.37
C HIS A 203 30.33 16.07 13.83
N CYS A 204 29.31 15.64 14.58
CA CYS A 204 28.30 16.52 15.17
C CYS A 204 28.71 17.06 16.54
N LYS A 205 29.69 16.43 17.20
CA LYS A 205 30.19 16.88 18.51
C LYS A 205 30.77 18.30 18.41
N ILE A 206 30.32 19.20 19.29
CA ILE A 206 30.86 20.56 19.43
C ILE A 206 31.90 20.57 20.55
N ASP A 207 31.52 20.07 21.72
CA ASP A 207 32.37 19.89 22.89
C ASP A 207 31.93 18.64 23.67
N ASP A 208 32.48 18.40 24.88
CA ASP A 208 32.17 17.21 25.68
C ASP A 208 30.71 17.13 26.17
N ASN A 209 30.00 18.26 26.18
CA ASN A 209 28.62 18.37 26.64
C ASN A 209 27.63 18.68 25.53
N HIS A 210 28.06 19.24 24.40
CA HIS A 210 27.17 19.74 23.35
C HIS A 210 27.42 19.11 21.98
N PHE A 211 26.34 19.01 21.20
CA PHE A 211 26.38 18.57 19.81
C PHE A 211 25.49 19.43 18.92
N ASN A 212 25.83 19.48 17.63
CA ASN A 212 25.07 20.16 16.61
C ASN A 212 23.87 19.28 16.20
N THR A 213 22.70 19.61 16.73
CA THR A 213 21.45 18.88 16.52
C THR A 213 20.92 19.00 15.09
N GLU A 214 21.20 20.11 14.40
CA GLU A 214 20.84 20.28 12.98
C GLU A 214 21.60 19.27 12.11
N LYS A 215 22.93 19.18 12.28
CA LYS A 215 23.76 18.22 11.53
C LYS A 215 23.37 16.77 11.85
N TYR A 216 23.06 16.49 13.11
CA TYR A 216 22.61 15.17 13.52
C TYR A 216 21.26 14.82 12.89
N CYS A 217 20.29 15.74 12.92
CA CYS A 217 18.99 15.57 12.27
C CYS A 217 19.13 15.39 10.74
N GLU A 218 19.97 16.20 10.10
CA GLU A 218 20.30 16.05 8.68
C GLU A 218 20.84 14.65 8.37
N TYR A 219 21.76 14.14 9.19
CA TYR A 219 22.32 12.82 9.02
C TYR A 219 21.26 11.70 9.04
N TYR A 220 20.32 11.72 9.99
CA TYR A 220 19.27 10.68 10.07
C TYR A 220 18.25 10.80 8.95
N CYS A 221 17.64 11.97 8.80
CA CYS A 221 16.62 12.19 7.80
C CYS A 221 17.17 11.93 6.38
N LEU A 222 18.46 12.25 6.13
CA LEU A 222 19.10 11.94 4.85
C LEU A 222 19.15 10.44 4.61
N ARG A 223 19.53 9.67 5.63
CA ARG A 223 19.64 8.22 5.54
C ARG A 223 18.29 7.56 5.30
N ASP A 224 17.23 8.01 5.95
CA ASP A 224 15.89 7.45 5.71
C ASP A 224 15.40 7.76 4.30
N VAL A 225 15.60 8.99 3.81
CA VAL A 225 15.33 9.34 2.41
C VAL A 225 16.20 8.53 1.45
N MET A 226 17.46 8.23 1.80
CA MET A 226 18.33 7.38 0.99
C MET A 226 17.82 5.93 0.92
N VAL A 227 17.46 5.31 2.04
CA VAL A 227 16.91 3.95 2.08
C VAL A 227 15.59 3.89 1.32
N LEU A 228 14.73 4.90 1.50
CA LEU A 228 13.47 5.04 0.78
C LEU A 228 13.70 5.10 -0.74
N ARG A 229 14.62 5.95 -1.21
CA ARG A 229 14.99 6.07 -2.62
C ARG A 229 15.46 4.73 -3.17
N GLU A 230 16.47 4.13 -2.55
CA GLU A 230 17.07 2.88 -3.03
C GLU A 230 16.07 1.72 -3.05
N GLY A 231 15.29 1.55 -1.99
CA GLY A 231 14.24 0.52 -1.94
C GLY A 231 13.15 0.75 -2.98
N PHE A 232 12.72 1.99 -3.19
CA PHE A 232 11.71 2.31 -4.20
C PHE A 232 12.25 2.09 -5.62
N LEU A 233 13.48 2.51 -5.93
CA LEU A 233 14.10 2.29 -7.23
C LEU A 233 14.26 0.80 -7.51
N LYS A 234 14.66 0.00 -6.51
CA LYS A 234 14.73 -1.46 -6.64
C LYS A 234 13.35 -2.08 -6.88
N TYR A 235 12.33 -1.63 -6.14
CA TYR A 235 10.94 -2.05 -6.37
C TYR A 235 10.47 -1.71 -7.80
N ARG A 236 10.73 -0.48 -8.27
CA ARG A 236 10.40 -0.04 -9.63
C ARG A 236 11.07 -0.91 -10.68
N GLU A 237 12.35 -1.23 -10.49
CA GLU A 237 13.10 -2.14 -11.36
C GLU A 237 12.44 -3.52 -11.41
N MET A 238 12.11 -4.10 -10.25
CA MET A 238 11.43 -5.39 -10.16
C MET A 238 10.06 -5.39 -10.86
N VAL A 239 9.26 -4.34 -10.68
CA VAL A 239 7.95 -4.18 -11.34
C VAL A 239 8.13 -4.09 -12.86
N LYS A 240 9.09 -3.28 -13.34
CA LYS A 240 9.40 -3.17 -14.77
C LYS A 240 9.85 -4.49 -15.37
N ASN A 241 10.77 -5.19 -14.70
CA ASN A 241 11.36 -6.41 -15.22
C ASN A 241 10.35 -7.57 -15.24
N ASN A 242 9.59 -7.75 -14.16
CA ASN A 242 8.71 -8.91 -13.98
C ASN A 242 7.29 -8.68 -14.51
N LEU A 243 6.76 -7.45 -14.40
CA LEU A 243 5.36 -7.14 -14.73
C LEU A 243 5.21 -6.28 -15.99
N LYS A 244 6.30 -5.72 -16.53
CA LYS A 244 6.30 -4.80 -17.68
C LYS A 244 5.43 -3.56 -17.44
N LEU A 245 5.36 -3.11 -16.19
CA LEU A 245 4.65 -1.92 -15.74
C LEU A 245 5.62 -0.93 -15.08
N ASP A 246 5.22 0.33 -14.95
CA ASP A 246 5.93 1.29 -14.09
C ASP A 246 5.10 1.56 -12.83
N CYS A 247 5.67 1.32 -11.65
CA CYS A 247 4.95 1.53 -10.39
C CYS A 247 4.53 2.99 -10.19
N THR A 248 5.20 3.94 -10.85
CA THR A 248 4.88 5.37 -10.76
C THR A 248 3.54 5.75 -11.36
N ASP A 249 2.96 4.91 -12.21
CA ASP A 249 1.65 5.17 -12.84
C ASP A 249 0.50 4.93 -11.87
N TYR A 250 0.77 4.15 -10.82
CA TYR A 250 -0.19 3.64 -9.85
C TYR A 250 -0.05 4.34 -8.50
N THR A 251 -1.13 4.29 -7.72
CA THR A 251 -1.20 4.95 -6.41
C THR A 251 -1.06 3.92 -5.28
N THR A 252 -1.50 2.69 -5.53
CA THR A 252 -1.47 1.59 -4.55
C THR A 252 -1.05 0.28 -5.21
N LEU A 253 -0.54 -0.67 -4.42
CA LEU A 253 -0.21 -2.02 -4.87
C LEU A 253 -1.43 -2.72 -5.49
N SER A 254 -2.62 -2.52 -4.91
CA SER A 254 -3.87 -3.07 -5.44
C SER A 254 -4.22 -2.50 -6.81
N SER A 255 -4.02 -1.19 -7.02
CA SER A 255 -4.23 -0.56 -8.33
C SER A 255 -3.24 -1.05 -9.39
N LEU A 256 -1.98 -1.30 -9.00
CA LEU A 256 -0.95 -1.89 -9.85
C LEU A 256 -1.33 -3.32 -10.25
N ALA A 257 -1.65 -4.17 -9.26
CA ALA A 257 -2.05 -5.55 -9.49
C ALA A 257 -3.32 -5.65 -10.35
N TYR A 258 -4.34 -4.82 -10.06
CA TYR A 258 -5.56 -4.75 -10.86
C TYR A 258 -5.26 -4.44 -12.33
N ASN A 259 -4.41 -3.44 -12.61
CA ASN A 259 -4.06 -3.08 -13.98
C ASN A 259 -3.20 -4.14 -14.67
N PHE A 260 -2.31 -4.82 -13.94
CA PHE A 260 -1.59 -5.98 -14.47
C PHE A 260 -2.55 -7.05 -14.96
N PHE A 261 -3.54 -7.44 -14.15
CA PHE A 261 -4.56 -8.40 -14.56
C PHE A 261 -5.50 -7.84 -15.64
N LYS A 262 -5.79 -6.53 -15.61
CA LYS A 262 -6.61 -5.86 -16.62
C LYS A 262 -6.03 -6.08 -18.02
N ILE A 263 -4.73 -5.79 -18.18
CA ILE A 263 -4.00 -5.90 -19.44
C ILE A 263 -3.76 -7.36 -19.85
N ASN A 264 -3.41 -8.22 -18.89
CA ASN A 264 -2.95 -9.58 -19.20
C ASN A 264 -4.05 -10.64 -19.19
N CYS A 265 -5.19 -10.37 -18.56
CA CYS A 265 -6.26 -11.34 -18.37
C CYS A 265 -7.63 -10.74 -18.70
N PHE A 266 -8.06 -9.67 -18.02
CA PHE A 266 -9.47 -9.27 -18.02
C PHE A 266 -9.96 -8.81 -19.39
N THR A 267 -9.18 -8.00 -20.11
CA THR A 267 -9.53 -7.54 -21.47
C THR A 267 -9.49 -8.70 -22.47
N LYS A 268 -8.43 -9.50 -22.45
CA LYS A 268 -8.24 -10.66 -23.35
C LYS A 268 -9.30 -11.74 -23.15
N ASP A 269 -9.72 -11.95 -21.91
CA ASP A 269 -10.75 -12.91 -21.54
C ASP A 269 -12.17 -12.28 -21.54
N MET A 270 -12.36 -11.07 -22.09
CA MET A 270 -13.65 -10.39 -22.28
C MET A 270 -14.49 -10.32 -20.98
N LEU A 271 -13.86 -9.96 -19.86
CA LEU A 271 -14.54 -9.82 -18.58
C LEU A 271 -15.31 -8.51 -18.46
N PHE A 272 -16.31 -8.50 -17.61
CA PHE A 272 -17.22 -7.37 -17.38
C PHE A 272 -16.99 -6.76 -15.99
N GLU A 273 -17.15 -5.45 -15.91
CA GLU A 273 -17.30 -4.68 -14.67
C GLU A 273 -18.79 -4.35 -14.47
N TYR A 274 -19.25 -4.45 -13.22
CA TYR A 274 -20.65 -4.19 -12.87
C TYR A 274 -20.76 -2.92 -12.02
N THR A 275 -21.82 -2.16 -12.22
CA THR A 275 -22.12 -0.93 -11.47
C THR A 275 -23.52 -0.99 -10.84
N GLY A 276 -23.93 0.08 -10.15
CA GLY A 276 -25.31 0.25 -9.67
C GLY A 276 -25.90 -0.90 -8.85
N ASN A 277 -27.16 -1.22 -9.14
CA ASN A 277 -27.95 -2.22 -8.43
C ASN A 277 -27.41 -3.64 -8.64
N VAL A 278 -26.94 -3.98 -9.84
CA VAL A 278 -26.34 -5.28 -10.18
C VAL A 278 -25.10 -5.51 -9.32
N ARG A 279 -24.21 -4.51 -9.22
CA ARG A 279 -23.02 -4.59 -8.36
C ARG A 279 -23.40 -4.78 -6.90
N GLU A 280 -24.32 -3.98 -6.36
CA GLU A 280 -24.69 -4.09 -4.94
C GLU A 280 -25.42 -5.40 -4.64
N TYR A 281 -26.19 -5.96 -5.59
CA TYR A 281 -26.77 -7.29 -5.46
C TYR A 281 -25.69 -8.37 -5.41
N ILE A 282 -24.76 -8.41 -6.38
CA ILE A 282 -23.66 -9.40 -6.42
C ILE A 282 -22.80 -9.31 -5.16
N LYS A 283 -22.56 -8.10 -4.66
CA LYS A 283 -21.76 -7.84 -3.45
C LYS A 283 -22.33 -8.50 -2.20
N LYS A 284 -23.65 -8.74 -2.12
CA LYS A 284 -24.26 -9.47 -0.99
C LYS A 284 -23.78 -10.92 -0.88
N ALA A 285 -23.31 -11.51 -1.98
CA ALA A 285 -22.76 -12.87 -2.02
C ALA A 285 -21.23 -12.92 -1.84
N ILE A 286 -20.57 -11.76 -1.65
CA ILE A 286 -19.12 -11.70 -1.45
C ILE A 286 -18.82 -11.83 0.04
N TYR A 287 -18.17 -12.93 0.41
CA TYR A 287 -17.70 -13.20 1.77
C TYR A 287 -16.17 -13.32 1.79
N GLY A 288 -15.58 -13.03 2.96
CA GLY A 288 -14.14 -13.17 3.20
C GLY A 288 -13.71 -14.61 3.46
N GLY A 289 -12.45 -14.79 3.86
CA GLY A 289 -11.95 -16.07 4.34
C GLY A 289 -12.70 -16.53 5.59
N ARG A 290 -12.98 -17.83 5.68
CA ARG A 290 -13.58 -18.45 6.86
C ARG A 290 -12.52 -18.50 7.97
N ASN A 291 -12.81 -17.85 9.11
CA ASN A 291 -12.01 -17.96 10.32
C ASN A 291 -12.89 -18.54 11.43
N MET A 292 -12.60 -19.75 11.87
CA MET A 292 -13.34 -20.41 12.94
C MET A 292 -12.47 -21.38 13.71
N THR A 293 -12.87 -21.67 14.93
CA THR A 293 -12.33 -22.77 15.74
C THR A 293 -13.24 -24.00 15.62
N GLY A 294 -12.74 -25.18 15.99
CA GLY A 294 -13.56 -26.38 16.09
C GLY A 294 -14.79 -26.12 16.98
N GLU A 295 -15.98 -26.48 16.50
CA GLU A 295 -17.27 -26.23 17.19
C GLU A 295 -17.54 -24.76 17.57
N ASN A 296 -16.80 -23.78 17.00
CA ASN A 296 -16.84 -22.37 17.41
C ASN A 296 -16.57 -22.15 18.92
N LYS A 297 -15.82 -23.04 19.57
CA LYS A 297 -15.43 -22.93 20.97
C LYS A 297 -13.98 -22.50 21.09
N LYS A 298 -13.61 -21.85 22.19
CA LYS A 298 -12.21 -21.56 22.52
C LYS A 298 -11.54 -22.86 22.95
N HIS A 299 -10.40 -23.18 22.35
CA HIS A 299 -9.62 -24.36 22.69
C HIS A 299 -8.38 -23.95 23.47
N TYR A 300 -8.04 -24.75 24.47
CA TYR A 300 -6.75 -24.70 25.16
C TYR A 300 -6.13 -26.08 25.01
N VAL A 301 -5.04 -26.16 24.26
CA VAL A 301 -4.38 -27.43 23.93
C VAL A 301 -2.98 -27.42 24.54
N VAL A 302 -2.68 -28.43 25.35
CA VAL A 302 -1.35 -28.69 25.89
C VAL A 302 -0.81 -29.93 25.19
N GLY A 303 0.06 -29.74 24.20
CA GLY A 303 0.59 -30.82 23.37
C GLY A 303 1.21 -30.31 22.08
N GLN A 304 1.61 -31.24 21.21
CA GLN A 304 2.08 -30.91 19.86
C GLN A 304 0.89 -30.61 18.95
N ILE A 305 0.99 -29.52 18.18
CA ILE A 305 -0.01 -29.11 17.20
C ILE A 305 0.65 -29.16 15.82
N VAL A 306 -0.08 -29.68 14.84
CA VAL A 306 0.30 -29.62 13.43
C VAL A 306 -0.54 -28.53 12.76
N ASP A 307 0.13 -27.58 12.13
CA ASP A 307 -0.51 -26.49 11.39
C ASP A 307 -0.36 -26.74 9.88
N PHE A 308 -1.48 -26.73 9.17
CA PHE A 308 -1.53 -26.96 7.72
C PHE A 308 -1.92 -25.66 7.02
N ASP A 309 -0.96 -25.02 6.37
CA ASP A 309 -1.21 -23.82 5.56
C ASP A 309 -1.28 -24.15 4.07
N ALA A 310 -2.28 -23.57 3.39
CA ALA A 310 -2.51 -23.80 1.98
C ALA A 310 -1.67 -22.82 1.13
N CYS A 311 -0.68 -23.35 0.41
CA CYS A 311 0.17 -22.56 -0.49
C CYS A 311 -0.64 -21.78 -1.53
N SER A 312 -0.64 -20.44 -1.39
CA SER A 312 -1.30 -19.52 -2.33
C SER A 312 -2.77 -19.89 -2.60
N LEU A 313 -3.57 -20.09 -1.55
CA LEU A 313 -4.95 -20.58 -1.64
C LEU A 313 -5.80 -19.89 -2.73
N TYR A 314 -5.86 -18.55 -2.74
CA TYR A 314 -6.64 -17.80 -3.72
C TYR A 314 -6.12 -17.93 -5.17
N PRO A 315 -4.82 -17.69 -5.47
CA PRO A 315 -4.27 -17.98 -6.80
C PRO A 315 -4.53 -19.43 -7.25
N SER A 316 -4.33 -20.40 -6.36
CA SER A 316 -4.58 -21.81 -6.64
C SER A 316 -6.06 -22.09 -6.93
N ALA A 317 -6.99 -21.40 -6.26
CA ALA A 317 -8.42 -21.49 -6.56
C ALA A 317 -8.75 -20.88 -7.93
N VAL A 318 -8.22 -19.70 -8.25
CA VAL A 318 -8.40 -19.04 -9.56
C VAL A 318 -7.87 -19.89 -10.72
N ALA A 319 -6.77 -20.62 -10.52
CA ALA A 319 -6.20 -21.51 -11.53
C ALA A 319 -7.02 -22.81 -11.75
N ARG A 320 -7.68 -23.30 -10.69
CA ARG A 320 -8.40 -24.59 -10.71
C ARG A 320 -9.87 -24.45 -11.07
N LEU A 321 -10.55 -23.46 -10.49
CA LEU A 321 -11.99 -23.28 -10.54
C LEU A 321 -12.42 -22.48 -11.78
N PHE A 322 -13.69 -22.63 -12.14
CA PHE A 322 -14.34 -21.79 -13.15
C PHE A 322 -14.82 -20.47 -12.53
N LEU A 323 -14.47 -19.35 -13.14
CA LEU A 323 -14.99 -18.04 -12.76
C LEU A 323 -16.23 -17.69 -13.59
N PRO A 324 -17.33 -17.23 -12.96
CA PRO A 324 -18.48 -16.71 -13.66
C PRO A 324 -18.13 -15.39 -14.37
N SER A 325 -18.57 -15.24 -15.61
CA SER A 325 -18.30 -14.05 -16.44
C SER A 325 -19.47 -13.77 -17.39
N GLY A 326 -19.59 -12.51 -17.81
CA GLY A 326 -20.63 -12.06 -18.75
C GLY A 326 -21.72 -11.26 -18.07
N VAL A 327 -22.71 -10.82 -18.85
CA VAL A 327 -23.86 -10.08 -18.29
C VAL A 327 -24.72 -11.06 -17.46
N PRO A 328 -25.00 -10.78 -16.17
CA PRO A 328 -25.81 -11.64 -15.35
C PRO A 328 -27.25 -11.71 -15.87
N ARG A 329 -27.90 -12.87 -15.71
CA ARG A 329 -29.31 -13.08 -16.06
C ARG A 329 -30.15 -13.23 -14.80
N VAL A 330 -31.35 -12.68 -14.82
CA VAL A 330 -32.31 -12.79 -13.71
C VAL A 330 -32.82 -14.22 -13.62
N MET A 331 -32.91 -14.73 -12.38
CA MET A 331 -33.52 -16.02 -12.07
C MET A 331 -35.00 -15.80 -11.78
N ASN A 332 -35.89 -16.31 -12.64
CA ASN A 332 -37.35 -16.11 -12.55
C ASN A 332 -38.11 -17.36 -12.05
N LYS A 333 -37.40 -18.43 -11.71
CA LYS A 333 -37.95 -19.61 -11.05
C LYS A 333 -37.54 -19.66 -9.57
N PRO A 334 -38.28 -20.39 -8.72
CA PRO A 334 -37.83 -20.69 -7.36
C PRO A 334 -36.47 -21.41 -7.34
N ILE A 335 -35.71 -21.27 -6.26
CA ILE A 335 -34.36 -21.85 -6.15
C ILE A 335 -34.38 -23.37 -6.27
N GLU A 336 -35.42 -24.02 -5.77
CA GLU A 336 -35.64 -25.47 -5.81
C GLU A 336 -35.66 -25.97 -7.26
N TRP A 337 -36.39 -25.27 -8.13
CA TRP A 337 -36.44 -25.58 -9.56
C TRP A 337 -35.04 -25.51 -10.18
N TYR A 338 -34.25 -24.49 -9.84
CA TYR A 338 -32.88 -24.41 -10.33
C TYR A 338 -32.00 -25.53 -9.79
N LEU A 339 -32.09 -25.89 -8.51
CA LEU A 339 -31.32 -27.01 -7.97
C LEU A 339 -31.65 -28.33 -8.70
N GLU A 340 -32.94 -28.59 -8.94
CA GLU A 340 -33.42 -29.76 -9.70
C GLU A 340 -33.00 -29.76 -11.18
N HIS A 341 -32.64 -28.61 -11.75
CA HIS A 341 -32.28 -28.45 -13.16
C HIS A 341 -30.79 -28.18 -13.39
N LEU A 342 -30.03 -27.74 -12.38
CA LEU A 342 -28.62 -27.38 -12.47
C LEU A 342 -27.67 -28.41 -11.85
N MET A 343 -28.17 -29.36 -11.07
CA MET A 343 -27.39 -30.46 -10.49
C MET A 343 -28.15 -31.78 -10.47
N LYS A 344 -27.43 -32.90 -10.46
CA LYS A 344 -27.98 -34.23 -10.14
C LYS A 344 -27.43 -34.71 -8.80
N GLU A 345 -28.18 -35.57 -8.14
CA GLU A 345 -27.67 -36.31 -6.98
C GLU A 345 -26.37 -37.03 -7.34
N GLN A 346 -25.33 -36.85 -6.50
CA GLN A 346 -24.00 -37.45 -6.69
C GLN A 346 -23.29 -37.04 -8.00
N GLN A 347 -23.44 -35.79 -8.43
CA GLN A 347 -22.74 -35.27 -9.60
C GLN A 347 -21.31 -34.83 -9.26
N TYR A 348 -20.32 -35.65 -9.61
CA TYR A 348 -18.89 -35.35 -9.42
C TYR A 348 -18.35 -34.31 -10.40
N GLU A 349 -18.76 -34.40 -11.67
CA GLU A 349 -18.30 -33.51 -12.74
C GLU A 349 -19.44 -32.65 -13.29
N THR A 350 -19.17 -31.38 -13.60
CA THR A 350 -20.17 -30.50 -14.20
C THR A 350 -20.35 -30.79 -15.69
N THR A 351 -21.59 -30.78 -16.18
CA THR A 351 -21.89 -30.93 -17.62
C THR A 351 -22.31 -29.59 -18.23
N GLN A 352 -22.55 -29.60 -19.55
CA GLN A 352 -23.07 -28.43 -20.29
C GLN A 352 -24.50 -28.06 -19.89
N TYR A 353 -25.27 -28.98 -19.31
CA TYR A 353 -26.66 -28.72 -18.88
C TYR A 353 -26.81 -28.71 -17.36
N ARG A 354 -25.86 -29.31 -16.63
CA ARG A 354 -25.84 -29.40 -15.17
C ARG A 354 -24.57 -28.78 -14.63
N PHE A 355 -24.69 -27.53 -14.20
CA PHE A 355 -23.58 -26.65 -13.92
C PHE A 355 -22.91 -26.84 -12.57
N ILE A 356 -23.62 -27.43 -11.60
CA ILE A 356 -23.19 -27.55 -10.21
C ILE A 356 -22.85 -29.02 -9.92
N SER A 357 -21.62 -29.26 -9.48
CA SER A 357 -21.18 -30.56 -8.94
C SER A 357 -21.45 -30.57 -7.43
N TYR A 358 -22.07 -31.65 -6.95
CA TYR A 358 -22.21 -31.91 -5.52
C TYR A 358 -22.28 -33.43 -5.30
N PHE A 359 -21.72 -33.85 -4.18
CA PHE A 359 -21.81 -35.22 -3.70
C PHE A 359 -21.97 -35.17 -2.19
N ILE A 360 -22.78 -36.09 -1.65
CA ILE A 360 -22.98 -36.22 -0.21
C ILE A 360 -21.98 -37.25 0.28
N VAL A 361 -21.10 -36.84 1.20
CA VAL A 361 -20.22 -37.75 1.93
C VAL A 361 -20.76 -37.91 3.33
N THR A 362 -21.18 -39.12 3.66
CA THR A 362 -21.46 -39.50 5.03
C THR A 362 -20.13 -39.91 5.67
N ILE A 363 -19.62 -39.12 6.60
CA ILE A 363 -18.42 -39.45 7.36
C ILE A 363 -18.88 -40.03 8.70
N GLU A 364 -18.69 -41.34 8.91
CA GLU A 364 -18.74 -41.93 10.25
C GLU A 364 -17.45 -41.57 10.98
N ILE A 365 -17.58 -40.77 12.04
CA ILE A 365 -16.49 -40.49 12.96
C ILE A 365 -16.55 -41.59 14.02
N THR A 366 -15.55 -42.48 14.02
CA THR A 366 -15.37 -43.56 15.01
C THR A 366 -14.44 -43.13 16.13
#